data_AF-W0FNV2-F1
#
_entry.id   AF-W0FNV2-F1
#
_cell.length_a   1.000
_cell.length_b   1.000
_cell.length_c   1.000
_cell.angle_alpha   90.00
_cell.angle_beta   90.00
_cell.angle_gamma   90.00
#
_symmetry.space_group_name_H-M   'P 1'
#
loop_
_entity.id
_entity.type
_entity.pdbx_description
1 polymer ?
#
loop_
_entity_poly.entity_id
_entity_poly.type
_entity_poly.pdbx_seq_one_letter_code
_entity_poly.pdbx_strand_id
1 'polypeptide(L)'
;MQAPGAAVCLFLGLLLLLLIINDAVMWHVIPLIVITILAEIVRAMTKYSRTGDIVATVLMCFSSFGYYGQIWFNRAYTYECAVEEMPAGYGDTLMSVSPVWAFPVVVAAGIIVPVLATNVYMKKHAGIDK
;
A
#
# COMPACT_ATOMS: atom_id res chain seq x y z
N MET A 1 5.51 -19.34 1.40
CA MET A 1 5.70 -19.87 0.03
C MET A 1 7.00 -19.29 -0.49
N GLN A 2 7.95 -20.10 -0.96
CA GLN A 2 9.19 -19.59 -1.54
C GLN A 2 8.93 -19.15 -2.99
N ALA A 3 8.23 -18.01 -3.16
CA ALA A 3 7.90 -17.44 -4.45
C ALA A 3 8.65 -16.10 -4.61
N PRO A 4 9.90 -16.11 -5.11
CA PRO A 4 10.61 -14.89 -5.43
C PRO A 4 9.84 -14.09 -6.49
N GLY A 5 9.85 -12.77 -6.38
CA GLY A 5 9.21 -11.86 -7.33
C GLY A 5 7.72 -11.60 -7.10
N ALA A 6 7.10 -12.14 -6.04
CA ALA A 6 5.70 -11.86 -5.75
C ALA A 6 5.43 -10.37 -5.49
N ALA A 7 6.36 -9.63 -4.87
CA ALA A 7 6.25 -8.19 -4.72
C ALA A 7 6.31 -7.48 -6.09
N VAL A 8 7.16 -7.97 -7.00
CA VAL A 8 7.32 -7.44 -8.36
C VAL A 8 6.06 -7.68 -9.19
N CYS A 9 5.39 -8.82 -9.06
CA CYS A 9 4.12 -9.07 -9.74
C CYS A 9 3.03 -8.09 -9.31
N LEU A 10 2.92 -7.83 -8.00
CA LEU A 10 1.97 -6.84 -7.46
C LEU A 10 2.32 -5.42 -7.91
N PHE A 11 3.60 -5.07 -7.91
CA PHE A 11 4.11 -3.82 -8.47
C PHE A 11 3.70 -3.62 -9.93
N LEU A 12 3.93 -4.63 -10.78
CA LEU A 12 3.59 -4.57 -12.19
C LEU A 12 2.08 -4.40 -12.40
N GLY A 13 1.26 -5.11 -11.61
CA GLY A 13 -0.20 -4.93 -11.63
C GLY A 13 -0.62 -3.51 -11.29
N LEU A 14 -0.05 -2.93 -10.22
CA LEU A 14 -0.37 -1.57 -9.80
C LEU A 14 0.13 -0.52 -10.80
N LEU A 15 1.32 -0.71 -11.35
CA LEU A 15 1.90 0.18 -12.37
C LEU A 15 1.06 0.18 -13.65
N LEU A 16 0.64 -1.01 -14.12
CA LEU A 16 -0.26 -1.12 -15.27
C LEU A 16 -1.58 -0.39 -15.03
N LEU A 17 -2.14 -0.51 -13.82
CA LEU A 17 -3.37 0.20 -13.46
C LEU A 17 -3.16 1.72 -13.50
N LEU A 18 -2.06 2.23 -12.92
CA LEU A 18 -1.70 3.66 -12.97
C LEU A 18 -1.53 4.17 -14.41
N LEU A 19 -0.95 3.36 -15.30
CA LEU A 19 -0.82 3.70 -16.72
C LEU A 19 -2.18 3.76 -17.43
N ILE A 20 -3.09 2.82 -17.14
CA ILE A 20 -4.43 2.77 -17.74
C ILE A 20 -5.25 4.01 -17.37
N ILE A 21 -5.15 4.47 -16.12
CA ILE A 21 -5.86 5.68 -15.64
C ILE A 21 -5.12 6.98 -15.97
N ASN A 22 -3.98 6.91 -16.68
CA ASN A 22 -3.09 8.03 -17.01
C ASN A 22 -2.58 8.82 -15.78
N ASP A 23 -2.39 8.15 -14.66
CA ASP A 23 -1.96 8.76 -13.37
C ASP A 23 -0.65 8.15 -12.85
N ALA A 24 0.18 7.67 -13.78
CA ALA A 24 1.52 7.16 -13.51
C ALA A 24 2.54 8.30 -13.33
N VAL A 25 2.25 9.25 -12.45
CA VAL A 25 3.16 10.35 -12.12
C VAL A 25 4.27 9.89 -11.17
N MET A 26 5.40 10.61 -11.21
CA MET A 26 6.62 10.25 -10.48
C MET A 26 6.40 10.09 -8.97
N TRP A 27 5.49 10.88 -8.40
CA TRP A 27 5.09 10.81 -6.98
C TRP A 27 4.39 9.50 -6.59
N HIS A 28 3.72 8.82 -7.52
CA HIS A 28 3.09 7.52 -7.27
C HIS A 28 4.08 6.37 -7.55
N VAL A 29 4.85 6.48 -8.63
CA VAL A 29 5.73 5.41 -9.10
C VAL A 29 6.97 5.23 -8.23
N ILE A 30 7.62 6.31 -7.77
CA ILE A 30 8.85 6.20 -6.97
C ILE A 30 8.60 5.48 -5.64
N PRO A 31 7.63 5.89 -4.80
CA PRO A 31 7.37 5.19 -3.54
C PRO A 31 7.01 3.72 -3.76
N LEU A 32 6.24 3.45 -4.81
CA LEU A 32 5.84 2.11 -5.20
C LEU A 32 7.06 1.22 -5.55
N ILE A 33 8.03 1.72 -6.33
CA ILE A 33 9.28 1.01 -6.62
C ILE A 33 10.07 0.76 -5.33
N VAL A 34 10.25 1.79 -4.50
CA VAL A 34 11.03 1.70 -3.25
C VAL A 34 10.45 0.65 -2.31
N ILE A 35 9.12 0.66 -2.10
CA ILE A 35 8.42 -0.30 -1.25
C ILE A 35 8.56 -1.72 -1.80
N THR A 36 8.46 -1.88 -3.12
CA THR A 36 8.59 -3.20 -3.77
C THR A 36 9.99 -3.78 -3.57
N ILE A 37 11.03 -2.97 -3.80
CA ILE A 37 12.42 -3.38 -3.61
C ILE A 37 12.66 -3.74 -2.14
N LEU A 38 12.21 -2.89 -1.20
CA LEU A 38 12.36 -3.15 0.23
C LEU A 38 11.66 -4.44 0.66
N ALA A 39 10.43 -4.66 0.18
CA ALA A 39 9.67 -5.87 0.48
C ALA A 39 10.42 -7.12 -0.02
N GLU A 40 10.95 -7.10 -1.24
CA GLU A 40 11.68 -8.25 -1.79
C GLU A 40 13.03 -8.48 -1.07
N ILE A 41 13.74 -7.41 -0.69
CA ILE A 41 14.97 -7.50 0.12
C ILE A 41 14.68 -8.16 1.46
N VAL A 42 13.61 -7.75 2.16
CA VAL A 42 13.22 -8.36 3.45
C VAL A 42 12.93 -9.84 3.28
N ARG A 43 12.22 -10.23 2.22
CA ARG A 43 11.95 -11.66 1.93
C ARG A 43 13.23 -12.43 1.64
N ALA A 44 14.13 -11.85 0.85
CA ALA A 44 15.41 -12.48 0.52
C ALA A 44 16.31 -12.65 1.76
N MET A 45 16.48 -11.60 2.57
CA MET A 45 17.31 -11.63 3.79
C MET A 45 16.80 -12.64 4.83
N THR A 46 15.48 -12.81 4.91
CA THR A 46 14.84 -13.74 5.84
C THR A 46 14.64 -15.13 5.24
N LYS A 47 15.25 -15.42 4.07
CA LYS A 47 15.17 -16.70 3.34
C LYS A 47 13.73 -17.16 3.09
N TYR A 48 12.83 -16.22 2.80
CA TYR A 48 11.41 -16.47 2.58
C TYR A 48 10.74 -17.18 3.77
N SER A 49 11.19 -16.85 4.98
CA SER A 49 10.57 -17.32 6.21
C SER A 49 9.20 -16.68 6.43
N ARG A 50 8.40 -17.30 7.29
CA ARG A 50 7.09 -16.80 7.70
C ARG A 50 7.12 -15.35 8.17
N THR A 51 8.08 -14.99 9.01
CA THR A 51 8.20 -13.62 9.54
C THR A 51 8.54 -12.63 8.43
N GLY A 52 9.42 -13.02 7.51
CA GLY A 52 9.74 -12.23 6.31
C GLY A 52 8.55 -11.96 5.42
N ASP A 53 7.76 -13.00 5.13
CA ASP A 53 6.54 -12.89 4.32
C ASP A 53 5.51 -11.95 5.00
N ILE A 54 5.35 -12.00 6.32
CA ILE A 54 4.47 -11.07 7.05
C ILE A 54 4.96 -9.63 6.91
N VAL A 55 6.24 -9.37 7.20
CA VAL A 55 6.81 -8.00 7.14
C VAL A 55 6.73 -7.44 5.73
N ALA A 56 7.06 -8.24 4.72
CA ALA A 56 6.96 -7.82 3.33
C ALA A 56 5.51 -7.55 2.90
N THR A 57 4.55 -8.34 3.39
CA THR A 57 3.12 -8.07 3.14
C THR A 57 2.69 -6.73 3.75
N VAL A 58 3.11 -6.44 4.98
CA VAL A 58 2.85 -5.15 5.63
C VAL A 58 3.44 -4.00 4.81
N LEU A 59 4.71 -4.13 4.37
CA LEU A 59 5.33 -3.11 3.51
C LEU A 59 4.53 -2.88 2.23
N MET A 60 4.14 -3.96 1.53
CA MET A 60 3.36 -3.87 0.30
C MET A 60 1.96 -3.28 0.50
N CYS A 61 1.36 -3.37 1.69
CA CYS A 61 0.09 -2.70 1.98
C CYS A 61 0.19 -1.16 1.94
N PHE A 62 1.39 -0.61 2.11
CA PHE A 62 1.64 0.83 1.97
C PHE A 62 2.04 1.23 0.54
N SER A 63 1.96 0.33 -0.44
CA SER A 63 2.30 0.64 -1.84
C SER A 63 1.49 1.81 -2.45
N SER A 64 0.23 1.97 -2.03
CA SER A 64 -0.64 3.10 -2.42
C SER A 64 -0.44 4.35 -1.57
N PHE A 65 0.46 4.33 -0.59
CA PHE A 65 0.70 5.45 0.31
C PHE A 65 1.28 6.68 -0.41
N GLY A 66 2.03 6.49 -1.50
CA GLY A 66 2.48 7.62 -2.33
C GLY A 66 1.32 8.44 -2.89
N TYR A 67 0.17 7.80 -3.12
CA TYR A 67 -1.07 8.42 -3.59
C TYR A 67 -1.83 9.05 -2.41
N TYR A 68 -2.26 8.23 -1.44
CA TYR A 68 -3.15 8.69 -0.37
C TYR A 68 -2.44 9.47 0.74
N GLY A 69 -1.12 9.30 0.89
CA GLY A 69 -0.33 10.02 1.89
C GLY A 69 -0.38 11.54 1.70
N GLN A 70 -0.58 12.01 0.46
CA GLN A 70 -0.69 13.44 0.16
C GLN A 70 -1.83 14.12 0.93
N ILE A 71 -2.92 13.39 1.21
CA ILE A 71 -4.05 13.90 2.02
C ILE A 71 -3.58 14.45 3.37
N TRP A 72 -2.56 13.83 3.98
CA TRP A 72 -2.05 14.24 5.29
C TRP A 72 -0.76 15.07 5.21
N PHE A 73 0.14 14.77 4.27
CA PHE A 73 1.44 15.45 4.16
C PHE A 73 1.44 16.66 3.23
N ASN A 74 0.51 16.73 2.28
CA ASN A 74 0.36 17.83 1.33
C ASN A 74 -1.12 18.25 1.19
N ARG A 75 -1.76 18.41 2.35
CA ARG A 75 -3.22 18.58 2.49
C ARG A 75 -3.79 19.75 1.68
N ALA A 76 -3.06 20.87 1.61
CA ALA A 76 -3.48 22.06 0.86
C ALA A 76 -3.50 21.77 -0.65
N TYR A 77 -2.43 21.18 -1.18
CA TYR A 77 -2.37 20.75 -2.58
C TYR A 77 -3.47 19.75 -2.92
N THR A 78 -3.68 18.73 -2.06
CA THR A 78 -4.76 17.76 -2.27
C THR A 78 -6.14 18.41 -2.24
N TYR A 79 -6.34 19.45 -1.43
CA TYR A 79 -7.59 20.21 -1.43
C TYR A 79 -7.78 21.00 -2.73
N GLU A 80 -6.74 21.69 -3.20
CA GLU A 80 -6.78 22.46 -4.46
C GLU A 80 -7.13 21.56 -5.65
N CYS A 81 -6.41 20.44 -5.83
CA CYS A 81 -6.73 19.47 -6.88
C CYS A 81 -8.16 18.90 -6.73
N ALA A 82 -8.60 18.64 -5.49
CA ALA A 82 -9.95 18.15 -5.22
C ALA A 82 -11.05 19.17 -5.53
N VAL A 83 -10.76 20.48 -5.48
CA VAL A 83 -11.72 21.51 -5.88
C VAL A 83 -11.72 21.72 -7.39
N GLU A 84 -10.56 21.56 -8.05
CA GLU A 84 -10.42 21.75 -9.50
C GLU A 84 -10.96 20.57 -10.32
N GLU A 85 -10.74 19.34 -9.86
CA GLU A 85 -10.98 18.14 -10.68
C GLU A 85 -12.25 17.36 -10.28
N MET A 86 -12.82 17.62 -9.10
CA MET A 86 -13.94 16.84 -8.55
C MET A 86 -15.21 17.69 -8.36
N PRO A 87 -16.39 17.06 -8.15
CA PRO A 87 -17.64 17.78 -7.93
C PRO A 87 -17.60 18.74 -6.75
N ALA A 88 -18.42 19.78 -6.81
CA ALA A 88 -18.54 20.77 -5.75
C ALA A 88 -18.79 20.12 -4.38
N GLY A 89 -18.02 20.53 -3.37
CA GLY A 89 -18.08 20.00 -2.00
C GLY A 89 -17.27 18.72 -1.74
N TYR A 90 -16.62 18.13 -2.76
CA TYR A 90 -15.76 16.96 -2.57
C TYR A 90 -14.54 17.28 -1.71
N GLY A 91 -13.85 18.40 -1.98
CA GLY A 91 -12.70 18.83 -1.18
C GLY A 91 -13.02 19.00 0.31
N ASP A 92 -14.12 19.68 0.62
CA ASP A 92 -14.58 19.87 2.01
C ASP A 92 -14.92 18.54 2.69
N THR A 93 -15.62 17.65 1.96
CA THR A 93 -15.97 16.32 2.46
C THR A 93 -14.72 15.50 2.73
N LEU A 94 -13.78 15.47 1.77
CA LEU A 94 -12.50 14.78 1.90
C LEU A 94 -11.77 15.25 3.16
N MET A 95 -11.63 16.56 3.34
CA MET A 95 -10.95 17.11 4.52
C MET A 95 -11.68 16.78 5.83
N SER A 96 -13.01 16.73 5.82
CA SER A 96 -13.79 16.36 7.00
C SER A 96 -13.61 14.90 7.41
N VAL A 97 -13.47 13.99 6.45
CA VAL A 97 -13.32 12.54 6.70
C VAL A 97 -11.86 12.10 6.83
N SER A 98 -10.90 12.96 6.46
CA SER A 98 -9.47 12.72 6.63
C SER A 98 -8.80 13.72 7.60
N PRO A 99 -9.28 13.85 8.85
CA PRO A 99 -8.60 14.67 9.86
C PRO A 99 -7.21 14.11 10.16
N VAL A 100 -6.32 14.94 10.73
CA VAL A 100 -4.92 14.55 11.00
C VAL A 100 -4.84 13.30 11.89
N TRP A 101 -5.77 13.12 12.84
CA TRP A 101 -5.80 11.93 13.70
C TRP A 101 -6.19 10.64 12.97
N ALA A 102 -6.82 10.73 11.78
CA ALA A 102 -7.15 9.54 11.01
C ALA A 102 -5.89 8.87 10.44
N PHE A 103 -4.79 9.63 10.27
CA PHE A 103 -3.52 9.11 9.78
C PHE A 103 -2.96 7.94 10.62
N PRO A 104 -2.73 8.07 11.95
CA PRO A 104 -2.24 6.96 12.75
C PRO A 104 -3.21 5.76 12.75
N VAL A 105 -4.52 5.99 12.62
CA VAL A 105 -5.52 4.90 12.51
C VAL A 105 -5.34 4.12 11.21
N VAL A 106 -5.16 4.81 10.09
CA VAL A 106 -4.90 4.18 8.78
C VAL A 106 -3.58 3.41 8.80
N VAL A 107 -2.53 3.96 9.41
CA VAL A 107 -1.25 3.25 9.58
C VAL A 107 -1.42 1.99 10.42
N ALA A 108 -2.11 2.08 11.56
CA ALA A 108 -2.39 0.91 12.40
C ALA A 108 -3.20 -0.16 11.63
N ALA A 109 -4.24 0.24 10.90
CA ALA A 109 -5.03 -0.66 10.07
C ALA A 109 -4.18 -1.32 8.97
N GLY A 110 -3.32 -0.53 8.30
CA GLY A 110 -2.39 -0.99 7.27
C GLY A 110 -1.32 -1.97 7.77
N ILE A 111 -1.14 -2.11 9.08
CA ILE A 111 -0.29 -3.13 9.70
C ILE A 111 -1.13 -4.32 10.19
N ILE A 112 -2.21 -4.05 10.94
CA ILE A 112 -2.99 -5.09 11.61
C ILE A 112 -3.68 -6.00 10.59
N VAL A 113 -4.34 -5.43 9.57
CA VAL A 113 -5.09 -6.18 8.57
C VAL A 113 -4.21 -7.17 7.80
N PRO A 114 -3.07 -6.77 7.20
CA PRO A 114 -2.21 -7.74 6.52
C PRO A 114 -1.63 -8.78 7.46
N VAL A 115 -1.24 -8.43 8.69
CA VAL A 115 -0.76 -9.42 9.67
C VAL A 115 -1.83 -10.49 9.93
N LEU A 116 -3.09 -10.09 10.12
CA LEU A 116 -4.20 -11.02 10.32
C LEU A 116 -4.47 -11.84 9.06
N ALA A 117 -4.53 -11.22 7.89
CA ALA A 117 -4.79 -11.88 6.61
C ALA A 117 -3.72 -12.94 6.30
N THR A 118 -2.43 -12.61 6.44
CA THR A 118 -1.33 -13.55 6.21
C THR A 118 -1.38 -14.70 7.21
N ASN A 119 -1.71 -14.43 8.49
CA ASN A 119 -1.86 -15.49 9.49
C ASN A 119 -3.05 -16.43 9.19
N VAL A 120 -4.19 -15.90 8.77
CA VAL A 120 -5.35 -16.70 8.36
C VAL A 120 -5.02 -17.55 7.13
N TYR A 121 -4.39 -16.96 6.12
CA TYR A 121 -3.94 -17.65 4.93
C TYR A 121 -3.01 -18.81 5.27
N MET A 122 -1.97 -18.56 6.07
CA MET A 122 -1.02 -19.60 6.46
C MET A 122 -1.67 -20.70 7.31
N LYS A 123 -2.60 -20.37 8.21
CA LYS A 123 -3.33 -21.37 9.00
C LYS A 123 -4.17 -22.28 8.11
N LYS A 124 -4.81 -21.74 7.08
CA LYS A 124 -5.62 -22.51 6.12
C LYS A 124 -4.75 -23.46 5.29
N HIS A 125 -3.56 -23.03 4.90
CA HIS A 125 -2.64 -23.84 4.09
C HIS A 125 -1.77 -24.82 4.89
N ALA A 126 -1.55 -24.58 6.19
CA ALA A 126 -0.86 -25.54 7.07
C ALA A 126 -1.64 -26.85 7.31
N GLY A 127 -2.94 -26.88 6.98
CA GLY A 127 -3.77 -28.08 7.05
C GLY A 127 -3.80 -28.93 5.77
N ILE A 128 -3.13 -28.48 4.70
CA ILE A 128 -3.14 -29.15 3.38
C ILE A 128 -1.88 -30.02 3.18
N ASP A 129 -0.84 -29.82 3.99
CA ASP A 129 0.42 -30.61 4.00
C ASP A 129 0.43 -31.76 5.04
N LYS A 130 -0.74 -32.28 5.44
CA LYS A 130 -0.85 -33.47 6.31
C LYS A 130 -1.46 -34.65 5.58
#